data_AF-A0A7C3R0V1-F1
#
_entry.id   AF-A0A7C3R0V1-F1
#
_cell.length_a   1.000
_cell.length_b   1.000
_cell.length_c   1.000
_cell.angle_alpha   90.00
_cell.angle_beta   90.00
_cell.angle_gamma   90.00
#
_symmetry.space_group_name_H-M   'P 1'
#
loop_
_entity.id
_entity.type
_entity.pdbx_description
1 polymer ?
#
loop_
_entity_poly.entity_id
_entity_poly.type
_entity_poly.pdbx_seq_one_letter_code
_entity_poly.pdbx_strand_id
1 'polypeptide(L)'
;MSHTKWLDHAAGIKRINALGRERKPFLFILSYDKQKLFAQPLDRLDHGIYYKLETLRNYPVRKQHPPYSFAKSPVSFSHYRSKMEKILEEIRSGNTYILNLTFKTPIKTDLTLHEIFTYARAKFKLYFKGKFICFSPERFIDIEGNTIATYPMKGTIEASLPNAAERSLADPKEMAEHVMIVDLMRNDLGIVADDVKVE
;
A
#
# COMPACT_ATOMS: atom_id res chain seq x y z
N MET A 1 17.49 -13.32 20.59
CA MET A 1 17.02 -12.27 19.68
C MET A 1 17.14 -12.80 18.25
N SER A 2 16.04 -13.09 17.56
CA SER A 2 16.09 -13.52 16.15
C SER A 2 16.54 -12.34 15.28
N HIS A 3 17.76 -12.39 14.76
CA HIS A 3 18.23 -11.41 13.77
C HIS A 3 17.38 -11.54 12.51
N THR A 4 16.57 -10.53 12.25
CA THR A 4 15.81 -10.41 11.00
C THR A 4 16.78 -10.47 9.83
N LYS A 5 16.80 -11.58 9.09
CA LYS A 5 17.67 -11.74 7.94
C LYS A 5 17.05 -11.02 6.74
N TRP A 6 17.61 -9.87 6.41
CA TRP A 6 17.38 -9.22 5.11
C TRP A 6 18.33 -9.85 4.08
N LEU A 7 17.78 -10.12 2.91
CA LEU A 7 18.49 -10.65 1.74
C LEU A 7 18.78 -9.47 0.81
N ASP A 8 19.86 -9.58 0.04
CA ASP A 8 20.01 -8.74 -1.15
C ASP A 8 18.92 -9.06 -2.19
N HIS A 9 18.82 -8.23 -3.23
CA HIS A 9 17.81 -8.40 -4.27
C HIS A 9 17.83 -9.80 -4.91
N ALA A 10 18.99 -10.28 -5.37
CA ALA A 10 19.09 -11.54 -6.11
C ALA A 10 18.76 -12.75 -5.23
N ALA A 11 19.32 -12.80 -4.02
CA ALA A 11 19.02 -13.84 -3.03
C ALA A 11 17.55 -13.79 -2.60
N GLY A 12 16.99 -12.59 -2.48
CA GLY A 12 15.60 -12.35 -2.19
C GLY A 12 14.66 -12.93 -3.24
N ILE A 13 14.88 -12.61 -4.52
CA ILE A 13 14.09 -13.15 -5.64
C ILE A 13 14.19 -14.67 -5.69
N LYS A 14 15.39 -15.24 -5.52
CA LYS A 14 15.59 -16.69 -5.45
C LYS A 14 14.77 -17.32 -4.31
N ARG A 15 14.70 -16.64 -3.16
CA ARG A 15 13.96 -17.12 -1.98
C ARG A 15 12.45 -17.11 -2.21
N ILE A 16 11.88 -16.03 -2.73
CA ILE A 16 10.43 -15.96 -3.00
C ILE A 16 10.02 -16.98 -4.08
N ASN A 17 10.84 -17.18 -5.11
CA ASN A 17 10.57 -18.16 -6.17
C ASN A 17 10.64 -19.60 -5.65
N ALA A 18 11.53 -19.90 -4.70
CA ALA A 18 11.57 -21.21 -4.04
C ALA A 18 10.30 -21.44 -3.20
N LEU A 19 9.92 -20.48 -2.34
CA LEU A 19 8.72 -20.59 -1.51
C LEU A 19 7.44 -20.69 -2.33
N GLY A 20 7.35 -19.93 -3.43
CA GLY A 20 6.23 -20.00 -4.38
C GLY A 20 6.12 -21.37 -5.06
N ARG A 21 7.24 -21.95 -5.53
CA ARG A 21 7.25 -23.30 -6.12
C ARG A 21 6.84 -24.38 -5.12
N GLU A 22 7.21 -24.22 -3.85
CA GLU A 22 6.80 -25.10 -2.76
C GLU A 22 5.33 -24.89 -2.34
N ARG A 23 4.62 -23.91 -2.93
CA ARG A 23 3.28 -23.47 -2.53
C ARG A 23 3.17 -23.18 -1.02
N LYS A 24 4.27 -22.75 -0.42
CA LYS A 24 4.32 -22.46 1.01
C LYS A 24 3.83 -21.05 1.26
N PRO A 25 2.81 -20.78 2.10
CA PRO A 25 2.42 -19.41 2.43
C PRO A 25 3.59 -18.64 3.06
N PHE A 26 3.89 -17.44 2.56
CA PHE A 26 4.99 -16.62 3.06
C PHE A 26 4.66 -15.12 3.04
N LEU A 27 5.31 -14.37 3.91
CA LEU A 27 5.36 -12.92 3.88
C LEU A 27 6.67 -12.49 3.23
N PHE A 28 6.61 -11.52 2.33
CA PHE A 28 7.81 -10.82 1.85
C PHE A 28 7.66 -9.30 1.96
N ILE A 29 8.79 -8.61 2.06
CA ILE A 29 8.87 -7.14 2.12
C ILE A 29 10.06 -6.73 1.25
N LEU A 30 9.82 -5.82 0.31
CA LEU A 30 10.85 -5.25 -0.56
C LEU A 30 11.07 -3.78 -0.19
N SER A 31 12.32 -3.37 -0.01
CA SER A 31 12.66 -1.96 0.17
C SER A 31 12.38 -1.17 -1.11
N TYR A 32 12.09 0.12 -0.97
CA TYR A 32 11.77 1.00 -2.10
C TYR A 32 12.88 1.05 -3.16
N ASP A 33 14.15 1.07 -2.73
CA ASP A 33 15.33 1.00 -3.59
C ASP A 33 15.60 -0.41 -4.19
N LYS A 34 14.75 -1.39 -3.86
CA LYS A 34 14.83 -2.80 -4.25
C LYS A 34 16.10 -3.53 -3.79
N GLN A 35 16.92 -2.93 -2.92
CA GLN A 35 18.19 -3.52 -2.51
C GLN A 35 18.03 -4.58 -1.41
N LYS A 36 16.97 -4.50 -0.62
CA LYS A 36 16.73 -5.37 0.54
C LYS A 36 15.39 -6.06 0.42
N LEU A 37 15.41 -7.37 0.57
CA LEU A 37 14.22 -8.21 0.56
C LEU A 37 14.17 -9.05 1.85
N PHE A 38 13.05 -9.03 2.52
CA PHE A 38 12.71 -9.98 3.58
C PHE A 38 11.73 -11.00 3.03
N ALA A 39 11.91 -12.29 3.32
CA ALA A 39 10.95 -13.34 2.97
C ALA A 39 10.98 -14.48 3.99
N GLN A 40 9.84 -14.75 4.64
CA GLN A 40 9.70 -15.83 5.61
C GLN A 40 8.36 -16.55 5.45
N PRO A 41 8.35 -17.89 5.57
CA PRO A 41 7.12 -18.65 5.69
C PRO A 41 6.24 -18.18 6.85
N LEU A 42 4.91 -18.18 6.67
CA LEU A 42 3.96 -17.70 7.68
C LEU A 42 4.00 -18.53 8.98
N ASP A 43 4.21 -19.84 8.86
CA ASP A 43 4.36 -20.79 9.98
C ASP A 43 5.64 -20.59 10.80
N ARG A 44 6.59 -19.81 10.29
CA ARG A 44 7.90 -19.54 10.91
C ARG A 44 8.19 -18.05 11.02
N LEU A 45 7.15 -17.22 11.02
CA LEU A 45 7.34 -15.78 11.19
C LEU A 45 7.94 -15.49 12.56
N ASP A 46 8.98 -14.65 12.55
CA ASP A 46 9.58 -14.15 13.78
C ASP A 46 8.56 -13.41 14.66
N HIS A 47 8.74 -13.51 15.98
CA HIS A 47 7.99 -12.67 16.93
C HIS A 47 8.13 -11.18 16.60
N GLY A 48 7.06 -10.44 16.87
CA GLY A 48 6.97 -9.02 16.56
C GLY A 48 6.68 -8.72 15.09
N ILE A 49 6.29 -9.71 14.28
CA ILE A 49 5.67 -9.49 12.97
C ILE A 49 4.19 -9.79 13.07
N TYR A 50 3.34 -8.77 12.90
CA TYR A 50 1.90 -8.93 12.92
C TYR A 50 1.29 -8.43 11.63
N TYR A 51 0.38 -9.20 11.05
CA TYR A 51 -0.29 -8.83 9.80
C TYR A 51 -1.80 -9.09 9.89
N LYS A 52 -2.53 -8.34 9.08
CA LYS A 52 -3.93 -8.58 8.74
C LYS A 52 -4.08 -8.51 7.24
N LEU A 53 -4.69 -9.53 6.66
CA LEU A 53 -5.12 -9.61 5.26
C LEU A 53 -6.62 -9.88 5.29
N GLU A 54 -7.41 -8.81 5.17
CA GLU A 54 -8.87 -8.88 5.23
C GLU A 54 -9.40 -9.53 6.52
N THR A 55 -9.81 -10.80 6.46
CA THR A 55 -10.29 -11.57 7.61
C THR A 55 -9.17 -12.31 8.33
N LEU A 56 -8.10 -12.67 7.62
CA LEU A 56 -6.95 -13.39 8.14
C LEU A 56 -6.04 -12.47 8.96
N ARG A 57 -5.59 -12.94 10.13
CA ARG A 57 -4.61 -12.24 10.98
C ARG A 57 -3.85 -13.21 11.87
N ASN A 58 -2.68 -12.80 12.34
CA ASN A 58 -1.84 -13.58 13.26
C ASN A 58 -1.69 -12.94 14.66
N TYR A 59 -2.61 -12.06 15.06
CA TYR A 59 -2.58 -11.37 16.34
C TYR A 59 -3.98 -11.27 16.96
N PRO A 60 -4.09 -11.16 18.30
CA PRO A 60 -5.38 -11.03 18.99
C PRO A 60 -5.98 -9.63 18.80
N VAL A 61 -7.31 -9.53 18.77
CA VAL A 61 -7.99 -8.22 18.74
C VAL A 61 -8.12 -7.65 20.13
N ARG A 62 -7.70 -6.41 20.30
CA ARG A 62 -8.07 -5.58 21.45
C ARG A 62 -9.13 -4.57 21.03
N LYS A 63 -10.16 -4.42 21.86
CA LYS A 63 -11.27 -3.48 21.64
C LYS A 63 -11.13 -2.18 22.45
N GLN A 64 -10.15 -2.12 23.34
CA GLN A 64 -9.95 -0.97 24.22
C GLN A 64 -8.96 0.01 23.62
N HIS A 65 -9.33 1.28 23.70
CA HIS A 65 -8.52 2.41 23.27
C HIS A 65 -8.46 3.37 24.47
N PRO A 66 -7.38 3.32 25.28
CA PRO A 66 -7.19 4.32 26.31
C PRO A 66 -7.06 5.71 25.65
N PRO A 67 -7.33 6.79 26.39
CA PRO A 67 -7.02 8.14 25.91
C PRO A 67 -5.56 8.23 25.46
N TYR A 68 -5.32 8.91 24.34
CA TYR A 68 -3.99 9.08 23.77
C TYR A 68 -3.81 10.48 23.19
N SER A 69 -2.55 10.93 23.11
CA SER A 69 -2.16 12.15 22.44
C SER A 69 -1.73 11.85 21.00
N PHE A 70 -2.20 12.63 20.03
CA PHE A 70 -1.81 12.46 18.62
C PHE A 70 -1.82 13.81 17.89
N ALA A 71 -0.65 14.41 17.75
CA ALA A 71 -0.47 15.70 17.08
C ALA A 71 0.28 15.51 15.77
N LYS A 72 -0.23 16.13 14.69
CA LYS A 72 0.40 16.12 13.36
C LYS A 72 1.00 17.48 13.03
N SER A 73 2.14 17.48 12.34
CA SER A 73 2.82 18.70 11.88
C SER A 73 3.04 18.64 10.36
N PRO A 74 1.97 18.78 9.54
CA PRO A 74 2.09 18.68 8.09
C PRO A 74 2.87 19.85 7.49
N VAL A 75 3.27 19.71 6.22
CA VAL A 75 3.85 20.82 5.45
C VAL A 75 2.87 21.98 5.35
N SER A 76 3.39 23.21 5.26
CA SER A 76 2.54 24.39 5.08
C SER A 76 1.80 24.34 3.74
N PHE A 77 0.62 24.96 3.69
CA PHE A 77 -0.13 25.08 2.45
C PHE A 77 0.65 25.83 1.36
N SER A 78 1.44 26.85 1.73
CA SER A 78 2.30 27.57 0.79
C SER A 78 3.36 26.67 0.15
N HIS A 79 3.96 25.76 0.92
CA HIS A 79 4.91 24.79 0.40
C HIS A 79 4.24 23.78 -0.53
N TYR A 80 3.09 23.23 -0.12
CA TYR A 80 2.27 22.35 -0.96
C TYR A 80 1.93 23.02 -2.29
N ARG A 81 1.40 24.26 -2.25
CA ARG A 81 0.98 25.02 -3.42
C ARG A 81 2.13 25.23 -4.40
N SER A 82 3.30 25.65 -3.91
CA SER A 82 4.48 25.84 -4.75
C SER A 82 4.91 24.56 -5.48
N LYS A 83 4.80 23.39 -4.83
CA LYS A 83 5.10 22.11 -5.47
C LYS A 83 4.03 21.69 -6.48
N MET A 84 2.76 21.93 -6.15
CA MET A 84 1.63 21.64 -7.05
C MET A 84 1.70 22.47 -8.33
N GLU A 85 1.99 23.77 -8.23
CA GLU A 85 2.12 24.66 -9.40
C GLU A 85 3.20 24.18 -10.37
N LYS A 86 4.34 23.70 -9.86
CA LYS A 86 5.39 23.09 -10.69
C LYS A 86 4.89 21.85 -11.42
N ILE A 87 4.19 20.96 -10.73
CA ILE A 87 3.65 19.74 -11.34
C ILE A 87 2.64 20.08 -12.43
N LEU A 88 1.76 21.05 -12.20
CA LEU A 88 0.80 21.49 -13.22
C LEU A 88 1.51 22.06 -14.46
N GLU A 89 2.63 22.74 -14.28
CA GLU A 89 3.43 23.23 -15.39
C GLU A 89 4.08 22.10 -16.19
N GLU A 90 4.62 21.08 -15.53
CA GLU A 90 5.16 19.88 -16.18
C GLU A 90 4.07 19.13 -16.98
N ILE A 91 2.85 19.05 -16.44
CA ILE A 91 1.70 18.45 -17.11
C ILE A 91 1.31 19.28 -18.35
N ARG A 92 1.20 20.61 -18.23
CA ARG A 92 0.89 21.50 -19.37
C ARG A 92 1.96 21.47 -20.45
N SER A 93 3.22 21.30 -20.06
CA SER A 93 4.36 21.18 -20.97
C SER A 93 4.41 19.83 -21.69
N GLY A 94 3.53 18.88 -21.32
CA GLY A 94 3.48 17.55 -21.90
C GLY A 94 4.57 16.60 -21.41
N ASN A 95 5.29 16.94 -20.32
CA ASN A 95 6.38 16.11 -19.79
C ASN A 95 5.87 14.88 -19.02
N THR A 96 4.63 14.93 -18.53
CA THR A 96 3.97 13.82 -17.83
C THR A 96 2.46 13.97 -17.90
N TYR A 97 1.75 12.85 -17.94
CA TYR A 97 0.28 12.84 -17.86
C TYR A 97 -0.22 12.88 -16.42
N ILE A 98 0.55 12.31 -15.47
CA ILE A 98 0.17 12.25 -14.07
C ILE A 98 1.38 12.13 -13.13
N LEU A 99 1.28 12.77 -11.97
CA LEU A 99 2.22 12.61 -10.86
C LEU A 99 1.48 12.58 -9.52
N ASN A 100 1.90 11.67 -8.65
CA ASN A 100 1.43 11.62 -7.26
C ASN A 100 2.34 12.45 -6.36
N LEU A 101 1.89 13.65 -5.99
CA LEU A 101 2.60 14.50 -5.03
C LEU A 101 2.39 13.99 -3.60
N THR A 102 3.48 13.68 -2.89
CA THR A 102 3.43 13.17 -1.52
C THR A 102 4.34 13.96 -0.57
N PHE A 103 3.95 14.01 0.70
CA PHE A 103 4.72 14.67 1.77
C PHE A 103 4.78 13.80 3.02
N LYS A 104 5.93 13.84 3.71
CA LYS A 104 6.06 13.27 5.06
C LYS A 104 5.45 14.24 6.07
N THR A 105 4.63 13.71 6.98
CA THR A 105 4.05 14.47 8.09
C THR A 105 4.56 13.91 9.41
N PRO A 106 5.43 14.64 10.13
CA PRO A 106 5.79 14.29 11.51
C PRO A 106 4.55 14.16 12.41
N ILE A 107 4.56 13.12 13.25
CA ILE A 107 3.54 12.86 14.26
C ILE A 107 4.22 12.83 15.63
N LYS A 108 3.64 13.52 16.60
CA LYS A 108 3.99 13.44 18.03
C LYS A 108 2.86 12.73 18.76
N THR A 109 3.19 11.65 19.46
CA THR A 109 2.23 10.81 20.19
C THR A 109 2.94 10.10 21.33
N ASP A 110 2.17 9.73 22.35
CA ASP A 110 2.54 8.85 23.47
C ASP A 110 2.31 7.37 23.14
N LEU A 111 1.73 7.06 21.98
CA LEU A 111 1.52 5.69 21.52
C LEU A 111 2.80 5.07 20.96
N THR A 112 3.02 3.81 21.29
CA THR A 112 3.98 2.96 20.58
C THR A 112 3.44 2.56 19.21
N LEU A 113 4.33 2.18 18.29
CA LEU A 113 3.92 1.63 16.98
C LEU A 113 3.00 0.41 17.12
N HIS A 114 3.20 -0.41 18.16
CA HIS A 114 2.37 -1.58 18.41
C HIS A 114 0.94 -1.19 18.81
N GLU A 115 0.79 -0.15 19.63
CA GLU A 115 -0.52 0.39 19.99
C GLU A 115 -1.21 1.02 18.80
N ILE A 116 -0.51 1.85 18.00
CA ILE A 116 -1.08 2.42 16.77
C ILE A 116 -1.55 1.30 15.83
N PHE A 117 -0.72 0.26 15.62
CA PHE A 117 -1.12 -0.91 14.84
C PHE A 117 -2.36 -1.58 15.42
N THR A 118 -2.43 -1.77 16.73
CA THR A 118 -3.55 -2.45 17.40
C THR A 118 -4.84 -1.64 17.28
N TYR A 119 -4.76 -0.33 17.44
CA TYR A 119 -5.92 0.57 17.44
C TYR A 119 -6.45 0.89 16.05
N ALA A 120 -5.57 0.95 15.04
CA ALA A 120 -5.95 1.26 13.68
C ALA A 120 -6.82 0.16 13.04
N ARG A 121 -7.91 0.59 12.40
CA ARG A 121 -8.77 -0.25 11.57
C ARG A 121 -8.36 -0.09 10.11
N ALA A 122 -7.91 -1.19 9.50
CA ALA A 122 -7.57 -1.26 8.09
C ALA A 122 -7.89 -2.66 7.54
N LYS A 123 -8.08 -2.76 6.22
CA LYS A 123 -8.25 -4.05 5.50
C LYS A 123 -6.93 -4.82 5.49
N PHE A 124 -5.86 -4.15 5.06
CA PHE A 124 -4.51 -4.68 5.08
C PHE A 124 -3.66 -3.89 6.06
N LYS A 125 -2.96 -4.57 6.97
CA LYS A 125 -1.98 -3.92 7.84
C LYS A 125 -0.84 -4.83 8.24
N LEU A 126 0.32 -4.23 8.46
CA LEU A 126 1.55 -4.89 8.88
C LEU A 126 2.20 -4.09 10.02
N TYR A 127 2.64 -4.77 11.07
CA TYR A 127 3.57 -4.29 12.08
C TYR A 127 4.83 -5.11 11.97
N PHE A 128 5.98 -4.43 11.84
CA PHE A 128 7.25 -5.09 11.62
C PHE A 128 8.27 -4.72 12.67
N LYS A 129 8.40 -5.57 13.69
CA LYS A 129 9.45 -5.58 14.71
C LYS A 129 9.72 -4.23 15.37
N GLY A 130 8.68 -3.44 15.58
CA GLY A 130 8.78 -2.09 16.16
C GLY A 130 9.54 -1.09 15.29
N LYS A 131 9.78 -1.39 14.01
CA LYS A 131 10.46 -0.50 13.07
C LYS A 131 9.48 0.36 12.29
N PHE A 132 8.40 -0.26 11.80
CA PHE A 132 7.37 0.44 11.05
C PHE A 132 6.04 -0.29 11.13
N ILE A 133 5.00 0.46 10.77
CA ILE A 133 3.64 -0.03 10.54
C ILE A 133 3.20 0.42 9.16
N CYS A 134 2.38 -0.40 8.51
CA CYS A 134 1.79 -0.11 7.21
C CYS A 134 0.30 -0.42 7.27
N PHE A 135 -0.50 0.43 6.63
CA PHE A 135 -1.93 0.25 6.45
C PHE A 135 -2.22 0.49 4.97
N SER A 136 -2.87 -0.46 4.29
CA SER A 136 -3.33 -0.28 2.92
C SER A 136 -4.84 -0.51 2.83
N PRO A 137 -5.58 0.35 2.13
CA PRO A 137 -6.96 0.07 1.73
C PRO A 137 -7.04 -0.81 0.48
N GLU A 138 -5.95 -0.92 -0.28
CA GLU A 138 -5.91 -1.44 -1.65
C GLU A 138 -5.04 -2.69 -1.75
N ARG A 139 -5.56 -3.68 -2.50
CA ARG A 139 -4.80 -4.86 -2.92
C ARG A 139 -4.10 -4.51 -4.23
N PHE A 140 -2.77 -4.64 -4.24
CA PHE A 140 -1.99 -4.32 -5.43
C PHE A 140 -2.20 -5.37 -6.54
N ILE A 141 -1.97 -6.64 -6.21
CA ILE A 141 -2.14 -7.79 -7.11
C ILE A 141 -2.74 -8.93 -6.31
N ASP A 142 -3.60 -9.71 -6.95
CA ASP A 142 -4.03 -11.04 -6.54
C ASP A 142 -3.62 -12.07 -7.58
N ILE A 143 -3.16 -13.25 -7.15
CA ILE A 143 -2.80 -14.34 -8.06
C ILE A 143 -3.43 -15.62 -7.54
N GLU A 144 -4.41 -16.12 -8.28
CA GLU A 144 -5.12 -17.36 -7.97
C GLU A 144 -5.03 -18.31 -9.17
N GLY A 145 -4.39 -19.46 -8.97
CA GLY A 145 -4.16 -20.42 -10.05
C GLY A 145 -3.33 -19.82 -11.18
N ASN A 146 -3.95 -19.63 -12.34
CA ASN A 146 -3.33 -19.02 -13.53
C ASN A 146 -3.92 -17.64 -13.87
N THR A 147 -4.60 -17.01 -12.91
CA THR A 147 -5.25 -15.71 -13.07
C THR A 147 -4.55 -14.68 -12.20
N ILE A 148 -4.20 -13.54 -12.80
CA ILE A 148 -3.66 -12.37 -12.12
C ILE A 148 -4.72 -11.28 -12.16
N ALA A 149 -5.14 -10.77 -11.00
CA ALA A 149 -6.09 -9.68 -10.89
C ALA A 149 -5.45 -8.48 -10.19
N THR A 150 -5.88 -7.27 -10.56
CA THR A 150 -5.54 -6.02 -9.89
C THR A 150 -6.78 -5.14 -9.82
N TYR A 151 -6.89 -4.34 -8.76
CA TYR A 151 -8.09 -3.57 -8.47
C TYR A 151 -7.70 -2.10 -8.29
N PRO A 152 -7.27 -1.42 -9.37
CA PRO A 152 -6.75 -0.07 -9.28
C PRO A 152 -7.83 0.87 -8.74
N MET A 153 -7.51 1.58 -7.66
CA MET A 153 -8.36 2.63 -7.13
C MET A 153 -7.80 3.99 -7.52
N LYS A 154 -8.59 4.75 -8.27
CA LYS A 154 -8.33 6.17 -8.47
C LYS A 154 -9.62 6.97 -8.46
N GLY A 155 -9.53 8.11 -7.78
CA GLY A 155 -10.64 8.93 -7.31
C GLY A 155 -10.85 8.75 -5.82
N THR A 156 -10.91 9.87 -5.10
CA THR A 156 -11.18 9.88 -3.66
C THR A 156 -12.20 10.95 -3.39
N ILE A 157 -13.40 10.51 -2.99
CA ILE A 157 -14.43 11.41 -2.48
C ILE A 157 -14.58 11.25 -0.98
N GLU A 158 -14.84 12.36 -0.31
CA GLU A 158 -15.10 12.35 1.11
C GLU A 158 -16.42 11.59 1.37
N ALA A 159 -16.32 10.48 2.10
CA ALA A 159 -17.47 9.59 2.36
C ALA A 159 -18.58 10.24 3.21
N SER A 160 -18.30 11.40 3.83
CA SER A 160 -19.25 12.20 4.60
C SER A 160 -20.24 12.97 3.73
N LEU A 161 -19.98 13.11 2.42
CA LEU A 161 -20.83 13.86 1.50
C LEU A 161 -22.09 13.06 1.11
N PRO A 162 -23.29 13.68 1.10
CA PRO A 162 -24.48 13.05 0.54
C PRO A 162 -24.25 12.68 -0.93
N ASN A 163 -24.64 11.46 -1.31
CA ASN A 163 -24.49 10.91 -2.67
C ASN A 163 -23.06 10.94 -3.21
N ALA A 164 -22.05 10.79 -2.35
CA ALA A 164 -20.64 10.77 -2.74
C ALA A 164 -20.34 9.79 -3.90
N ALA A 165 -20.91 8.59 -3.87
CA ALA A 165 -20.71 7.60 -4.93
C ALA A 165 -21.22 8.09 -6.31
N GLU A 166 -22.42 8.68 -6.36
CA GLU A 166 -23.02 9.20 -7.59
C GLU A 166 -22.25 10.41 -8.13
N ARG A 167 -21.76 11.27 -7.23
CA ARG A 167 -20.98 12.47 -7.61
C ARG A 167 -19.62 12.12 -8.19
N SER A 168 -18.93 11.12 -7.64
CA SER A 168 -17.67 10.64 -8.21
C SER A 168 -17.83 10.02 -9.59
N LEU A 169 -18.91 9.27 -9.81
CA LEU A 169 -19.17 8.64 -11.12
C LEU A 169 -19.57 9.65 -12.19
N ALA A 170 -20.10 10.82 -11.79
CA ALA A 170 -20.54 11.86 -12.70
C ALA A 170 -19.43 12.86 -13.11
N ASP A 171 -18.26 12.84 -12.47
CA ASP A 171 -17.15 13.74 -12.81
C ASP A 171 -16.34 13.18 -14.00
N PRO A 172 -16.39 13.81 -15.20
CA PRO A 172 -15.67 13.35 -16.37
C PRO A 172 -14.15 13.31 -16.17
N LYS A 173 -13.60 14.18 -15.31
CA LYS A 173 -12.17 14.24 -15.03
C LYS A 173 -11.72 13.02 -14.22
N GLU A 174 -12.44 12.72 -13.14
CA GLU A 174 -12.16 11.55 -12.29
C GLU A 174 -12.29 10.25 -13.10
N MET A 175 -13.30 10.16 -13.97
CA MET A 175 -13.48 9.02 -14.87
C MET A 175 -12.31 8.86 -15.85
N ALA A 176 -11.89 9.95 -16.52
CA ALA A 176 -10.75 9.91 -17.43
C ALA A 176 -9.45 9.50 -16.71
N GLU A 177 -9.26 10.03 -15.51
CA GLU A 177 -8.13 9.68 -14.65
C GLU A 177 -8.14 8.22 -14.22
N HIS A 178 -9.32 7.65 -13.93
CA HIS A 178 -9.50 6.25 -13.58
C HIS A 178 -9.21 5.33 -14.77
N VAL A 179 -9.82 5.60 -15.93
CA VAL A 179 -9.60 4.84 -17.18
C VAL A 179 -8.12 4.79 -17.54
N MET A 180 -7.40 5.91 -17.42
CA MET A 180 -5.96 5.95 -17.70
C MET A 180 -5.15 4.99 -16.81
N ILE A 181 -5.52 4.84 -15.53
CA ILE A 181 -4.83 3.89 -14.64
C ILE A 181 -5.24 2.44 -14.95
N VAL A 182 -6.51 2.19 -15.26
CA VAL A 182 -6.96 0.87 -15.70
C VAL A 182 -6.18 0.43 -16.93
N ASP A 183 -6.01 1.31 -17.92
CA ASP A 183 -5.22 1.03 -19.12
C ASP A 183 -3.74 0.82 -18.82
N LEU A 184 -3.16 1.59 -17.91
CA LEU A 184 -1.77 1.38 -17.48
C LEU A 184 -1.58 -0.01 -16.85
N MET A 185 -2.47 -0.40 -15.94
CA MET A 185 -2.41 -1.71 -15.30
C MET A 185 -2.68 -2.84 -16.29
N ARG A 186 -3.59 -2.65 -17.25
CA ARG A 186 -3.85 -3.60 -18.34
C ARG A 186 -2.59 -3.83 -19.18
N ASN A 187 -1.87 -2.76 -19.52
CA ASN A 187 -0.61 -2.85 -20.26
C ASN A 187 0.46 -3.58 -19.44
N ASP A 188 0.61 -3.25 -18.16
CA ASP A 188 1.59 -3.90 -17.27
C ASP A 188 1.31 -5.40 -17.13
N LEU A 189 0.05 -5.80 -16.99
CA LEU A 189 -0.35 -7.22 -16.95
C LEU A 189 -0.07 -7.91 -18.29
N GLY A 190 -0.30 -7.24 -19.42
CA GLY A 190 -0.03 -7.78 -20.77
C GLY A 190 1.44 -8.08 -21.06
N ILE A 191 2.38 -7.59 -20.23
CA ILE A 191 3.81 -7.95 -20.34
C ILE A 191 4.06 -9.39 -19.85
N VAL A 192 3.26 -9.89 -18.91
CA VAL A 192 3.50 -11.15 -18.20
C VAL A 192 2.35 -12.16 -18.27
N ALA A 193 1.23 -11.81 -18.92
CA ALA A 193 0.05 -12.64 -19.03
C ALA A 193 -0.66 -12.46 -20.37
N ASP A 194 -1.42 -13.49 -20.76
CA ASP A 194 -2.29 -13.50 -21.94
C ASP A 194 -3.77 -13.32 -21.54
N ASP A 195 -4.66 -12.99 -22.49
CA ASP A 195 -6.11 -12.84 -22.30
C ASP A 195 -6.54 -11.79 -21.24
N VAL A 196 -5.83 -10.65 -21.20
CA VAL A 196 -6.12 -9.56 -20.25
C VAL A 196 -7.47 -8.88 -20.55
N LYS A 197 -8.39 -8.90 -19.59
CA LYS A 197 -9.73 -8.30 -19.67
C LYS A 197 -9.94 -7.27 -18.57
N VAL A 198 -10.86 -6.33 -18.82
CA VAL A 198 -11.37 -5.38 -17.84
C VAL A 198 -12.83 -5.74 -17.60
N GLU A 199 -13.21 -5.96 -16.33
CA GLU A 199 -14.55 -6.34 -15.89
C GLU A 199 -15.25 -5.20 -15.16
#